data_AF-A0A2N0ZWN4-F1
#
_entry.id   AF-A0A2N0ZWN4-F1
#
_cell.length_a   1.000
_cell.length_b   1.000
_cell.length_c   1.000
_cell.angle_alpha   90.00
_cell.angle_beta   90.00
_cell.angle_gamma   90.00
#
_symmetry.space_group_name_H-M   'P 1'
#
loop_
_entity.id
_entity.type
_entity.pdbx_description
1 polymer ?
#
loop_
_entity_poly.entity_id
_entity_poly.type
_entity_poly.pdbx_seq_one_letter_code
_entity_poly.pdbx_strand_id
1 'polypeptide(L)'
;NITKTRTLPILKFLWLILQHVLPKGLQRVRDYGFLRGNAKQLRLQILLLLGINIDTVSTPQKSKQSKCICPYCQHQMSFMGMNRLRG
;
A
#
# COMPACT_ATOMS: atom_id res chain seq x y z
N ASN A 1 17.47 8.37 -28.04
CA ASN A 1 16.78 9.15 -27.00
C ASN A 1 17.76 10.22 -26.51
N ILE A 2 17.67 11.46 -27.02
CA ILE A 2 18.66 12.51 -26.71
C ILE A 2 18.21 13.19 -25.42
N THR A 3 18.89 12.91 -24.32
CA THR A 3 18.68 13.60 -23.05
C THR A 3 19.19 15.04 -23.16
N LYS A 4 18.28 16.02 -23.04
CA LYS A 4 18.61 17.45 -23.04
C LYS A 4 18.61 17.96 -21.61
N THR A 5 19.68 18.63 -21.21
CA THR A 5 19.81 19.27 -19.89
C THR A 5 19.32 20.71 -19.96
N ARG A 6 18.77 21.22 -18.85
CA ARG A 6 18.32 22.61 -18.71
C ARG A 6 18.76 23.14 -17.35
N THR A 7 19.33 24.33 -17.34
CA THR A 7 19.70 25.04 -16.11
C THR A 7 18.52 25.83 -15.57
N LEU A 8 18.31 25.78 -14.25
CA LEU A 8 17.17 26.39 -13.56
C LEU A 8 17.64 27.08 -12.28
N PRO A 9 16.99 28.18 -11.84
CA PRO A 9 17.18 28.72 -10.50
C PRO A 9 16.91 27.65 -9.43
N ILE A 10 17.70 27.63 -8.36
CA ILE A 10 17.70 26.54 -7.38
C ILE A 10 16.33 26.28 -6.75
N LEU A 11 15.56 27.34 -6.48
CA LEU A 11 14.21 27.22 -5.92
C LEU A 11 13.26 26.47 -6.87
N LYS A 12 13.30 26.79 -8.17
CA LYS A 12 12.49 26.11 -9.19
C LYS A 12 12.92 24.65 -9.37
N PHE A 13 14.23 24.40 -9.30
CA PHE A 13 14.76 23.04 -9.36
C PHE A 13 14.26 22.19 -8.18
N LEU A 14 14.38 22.69 -6.95
CA LEU A 14 13.89 22.01 -5.75
C LEU A 14 12.38 21.77 -5.80
N TRP A 15 11.61 22.75 -6.29
CA TRP A 15 10.18 22.60 -6.46
C TRP A 15 9.81 21.45 -7.42
N LEU A 16 10.50 21.34 -8.55
CA LEU A 16 10.28 20.25 -9.50
C LEU A 16 10.68 18.88 -8.94
N ILE A 17 11.75 18.81 -8.14
CA ILE A 17 12.13 17.59 -7.42
C ILE A 17 11.02 17.19 -6.46
N LEU A 18 10.54 18.13 -5.65
CA LEU A 18 9.48 17.85 -4.68
C LEU A 18 8.19 17.38 -5.39
N GLN A 19 7.85 17.96 -6.54
CA GLN A 19 6.72 17.49 -7.36
C GLN A 19 6.91 16.06 -7.91
N HIS A 20 8.15 15.64 -8.14
CA HIS A 20 8.45 14.29 -8.62
C HIS A 20 8.45 13.26 -7.50
N VAL A 21 9.01 13.61 -6.34
CA VAL A 21 9.19 12.68 -5.21
C VAL A 21 7.90 12.54 -4.40
N LEU A 22 7.15 13.64 -4.19
CA LEU A 22 5.95 13.64 -3.39
C LEU A 22 4.74 13.15 -4.18
N PRO A 23 3.88 12.30 -3.58
CA PRO A 23 2.63 11.90 -4.21
C PRO A 23 1.73 13.12 -4.47
N LYS A 24 0.90 13.03 -5.50
CA LYS A 24 -0.07 14.08 -5.82
C LYS A 24 -1.11 14.18 -4.70
N GLY A 25 -1.25 15.38 -4.13
CA GLY A 25 -2.25 15.71 -3.10
C GLY A 25 -1.88 15.25 -1.68
N LEU A 26 -2.79 15.46 -0.74
CA LEU A 26 -2.64 15.05 0.66
C LEU A 26 -2.99 13.56 0.81
N GLN A 27 -2.12 12.67 0.35
CA GLN A 27 -2.27 11.24 0.60
C GLN A 27 -1.82 10.91 2.03
N ARG A 28 -2.50 9.97 2.69
CA ARG A 28 -2.05 9.49 3.99
C ARG A 28 -0.68 8.84 3.82
N VAL A 29 0.21 9.04 4.80
CA VAL A 29 1.56 8.44 4.79
C VAL A 29 1.52 6.92 4.54
N ARG A 30 0.47 6.24 5.01
CA ARG A 30 0.24 4.79 4.85
C ARG A 30 -0.06 4.36 3.41
N ASP A 31 -0.49 5.28 2.55
CA ASP A 31 -0.87 4.99 1.16
C ASP A 31 0.31 5.18 0.19
N TYR A 32 1.46 5.64 0.68
CA TYR A 32 2.67 5.86 -0.13
C TYR A 32 3.77 4.83 0.19
N GLY A 33 4.68 4.66 -0.77
CA GLY A 33 5.88 3.84 -0.64
C GLY A 33 5.58 2.38 -0.27
N PHE A 34 6.47 1.81 0.54
CA PHE A 34 6.37 0.42 0.98
C PHE A 34 5.24 0.19 2.00
N LEU A 35 4.59 1.22 2.55
CA LEU A 35 3.54 1.04 3.56
C LEU A 35 2.15 0.79 2.96
N ARG A 36 1.97 1.07 1.67
CA ARG A 36 0.71 0.86 0.94
C ARG A 36 0.22 -0.59 1.04
N GLY A 37 -1.04 -0.81 1.40
CA GLY A 37 -1.63 -2.16 1.58
C GLY A 37 -1.46 -3.10 0.37
N ASN A 38 -1.37 -2.55 -0.84
CA ASN A 38 -1.18 -3.29 -2.09
C ASN A 38 0.30 -3.44 -2.52
N ALA A 39 1.26 -2.87 -1.79
CA ALA A 39 2.69 -2.97 -2.11
C ALA A 39 3.33 -4.29 -1.66
N LYS A 40 2.54 -5.37 -1.50
CA LYS A 40 3.05 -6.67 -1.02
C LYS A 40 4.07 -7.28 -1.97
N GLN A 41 3.75 -7.31 -3.27
CA GLN A 41 4.63 -7.87 -4.30
C GLN A 41 5.97 -7.12 -4.37
N LEU A 42 5.91 -5.79 -4.39
CA LEU A 42 7.10 -4.95 -4.44
C LEU A 42 7.96 -5.08 -3.17
N ARG A 43 7.34 -5.20 -1.99
CA ARG A 43 8.06 -5.50 -0.73
C ARG A 43 8.75 -6.86 -0.79
N LEU A 44 8.08 -7.90 -1.29
CA LEU A 44 8.66 -9.24 -1.45
C LEU A 44 9.86 -9.23 -2.40
N GLN A 45 9.77 -8.51 -3.52
CA GLN A 45 10.89 -8.36 -4.46
C GLN A 45 12.10 -7.70 -3.81
N ILE A 46 11.88 -6.66 -3.00
CA ILE A 46 12.95 -5.98 -2.27
C ILE A 46 13.57 -6.89 -1.21
N LEU A 47 12.75 -7.62 -0.45
CA LEU A 47 13.22 -8.60 0.54
C LEU A 47 14.10 -9.68 -0.11
N LEU A 48 13.68 -10.21 -1.28
CA LEU A 48 14.47 -11.16 -2.07
C LEU A 48 15.80 -10.57 -2.53
N LEU A 49 15.78 -9.33 -3.05
CA LEU A 49 16.99 -8.63 -3.50
C LEU A 49 17.99 -8.41 -2.36
N LEU A 50 17.49 -8.11 -1.14
CA LEU A 50 18.32 -7.98 0.06
C LEU A 50 18.75 -9.32 0.66
N GLY A 51 18.32 -10.46 0.11
CA GLY A 51 18.64 -11.80 0.64
C GLY A 51 18.01 -12.11 1.99
N ILE A 52 16.93 -11.40 2.36
CA ILE A 52 16.24 -11.59 3.63
C ILE A 52 15.44 -12.89 3.57
N ASN A 53 15.52 -13.71 4.62
CA ASN A 53 14.77 -14.96 4.70
C ASN A 53 13.28 -14.67 4.99
N ILE A 54 12.46 -14.75 3.94
CA ILE A 54 11.06 -14.29 3.89
C ILE A 54 10.13 -15.14 4.77
N ASP A 55 10.52 -16.37 5.10
CA ASP A 55 9.74 -17.28 5.94
C ASP A 55 9.55 -16.73 7.36
N THR A 56 10.50 -15.93 7.85
CA THR A 56 10.42 -15.25 9.15
C THR A 56 9.48 -14.03 9.15
N VAL A 57 9.21 -13.44 7.98
CA VAL A 57 8.44 -12.19 7.83
C VAL A 57 7.00 -12.46 7.36
N SER A 58 6.76 -13.61 6.73
CA SER A 58 5.54 -13.86 5.93
C SER A 58 4.45 -14.65 6.61
N THR A 59 4.54 -14.86 7.92
CA THR A 59 3.42 -15.44 8.66
C THR A 59 2.68 -14.33 9.40
N PRO A 60 1.74 -13.60 8.74
CA PRO A 60 0.60 -13.14 9.50
C PRO A 60 -0.04 -14.43 9.99
N GLN A 61 0.14 -14.76 11.27
CA GLN A 61 -0.71 -15.73 11.94
C GLN A 61 -2.12 -15.38 11.49
N LYS A 62 -2.77 -16.27 10.73
CA LYS A 62 -4.17 -16.09 10.36
C LYS A 62 -4.88 -15.92 11.69
N SER A 63 -5.18 -14.68 12.05
CA SER A 63 -5.94 -14.41 13.25
C SER A 63 -7.20 -15.24 13.09
N LYS A 64 -7.49 -16.08 14.09
CA LYS A 64 -8.69 -16.92 14.08
C LYS A 64 -9.81 -16.01 13.63
N GLN A 65 -10.38 -16.28 12.45
CA GLN A 65 -11.48 -15.48 11.93
C GLN A 65 -12.53 -15.46 13.04
N SER A 66 -12.79 -14.27 13.59
CA SER A 66 -13.85 -14.09 14.55
C SER A 66 -15.13 -14.55 13.87
N LYS A 67 -15.75 -15.62 14.40
CA LYS A 67 -17.04 -16.09 13.91
C LYS A 67 -18.03 -14.96 14.18
N CYS A 68 -18.58 -14.36 13.13
CA CYS A 68 -19.74 -13.48 13.30
C CYS A 68 -20.93 -14.36 13.64
N ILE A 69 -21.39 -14.28 14.87
CA ILE A 69 -22.56 -15.00 15.37
C ILE A 69 -23.73 -14.01 15.40
N CYS A 70 -24.88 -14.40 14.84
CA CYS A 70 -26.08 -13.60 14.94
C CYS A 70 -26.57 -13.54 16.40
N PRO A 71 -26.83 -12.36 16.97
CA PRO A 71 -27.25 -12.24 18.37
C PRO A 71 -28.64 -12.83 18.65
N TYR A 72 -29.48 -13.00 17.62
CA TYR A 72 -30.83 -13.51 17.76
C TYR A 72 -30.93 -15.04 17.60
N CYS A 73 -30.35 -15.59 16.53
CA CYS A 73 -30.46 -17.02 16.23
C CYS A 73 -29.20 -17.82 16.58
N GLN A 74 -28.12 -17.19 17.04
CA GLN A 74 -26.83 -17.83 17.39
C GLN A 74 -26.17 -18.64 16.25
N HIS A 75 -26.63 -18.48 15.01
CA HIS A 75 -26.02 -19.12 13.85
C HIS A 75 -24.84 -18.30 13.31
N GLN A 76 -23.89 -19.01 12.69
CA GLN A 76 -22.76 -18.39 12.02
C GLN A 76 -23.25 -17.64 10.78
N MET A 77 -22.99 -16.33 10.75
CA MET A 77 -23.35 -15.48 9.62
C MET A 77 -22.34 -15.65 8.49
N SER A 78 -22.83 -15.81 7.26
CA SER A 78 -22.02 -15.77 6.05
C SER A 78 -22.00 -14.36 5.48
N PHE A 79 -20.83 -13.91 5.03
CA PHE A 79 -20.71 -12.63 4.34
C PHE A 79 -21.28 -12.74 2.94
N MET A 80 -22.34 -11.98 2.63
CA MET A 80 -23.02 -12.04 1.33
C MET A 80 -22.48 -11.05 0.29
N GLY A 81 -21.45 -10.25 0.61
CA GLY A 81 -20.88 -9.25 -0.29
C GLY A 81 -21.12 -7.80 0.14
N MET A 82 -20.41 -6.85 -0.47
CA MET A 82 -20.68 -5.41 -0.31
C MET A 82 -21.42 -4.91 -1.55
N ASN A 83 -22.67 -4.51 -1.41
CA ASN A 83 -23.33 -3.70 -2.43
C ASN A 83 -22.79 -2.27 -2.33
N ARG A 84 -21.83 -1.93 -3.19
CA ARG A 84 -21.46 -0.52 -3.37
C ARG A 84 -22.63 0.14 -4.08
N LEU A 85 -23.48 0.84 -3.33
CA LEU A 85 -24.39 1.81 -3.93
C LEU A 85 -23.50 2.88 -4.58
N ARG A 86 -23.40 2.82 -5.92
CA ARG A 86 -22.81 3.90 -6.72
C ARG A 86 -23.75 5.10 -6.59
N GLY A 87 -23.36 6.09 -5.80
CA GLY A 87 -23.81 7.48 -5.92
C GLY A 87 -22.84 8.24 -6.81
#